data_AF-A0A433UNY8-F1
#
_entry.id   AF-A0A433UNY8-F1
#
_cell.length_a   1.000
_cell.length_b   1.000
_cell.length_c   1.000
_cell.angle_alpha   90.00
_cell.angle_beta   90.00
_cell.angle_gamma   90.00
#
_symmetry.space_group_name_H-M   'P 1'
#
loop_
_entity.id
_entity.type
_entity.pdbx_description
1 polymer ?
#
loop_
_entity_poly.entity_id
_entity_poly.type
_entity_poly.pdbx_seq_one_letter_code
_entity_poly.pdbx_strand_id
1 'polypeptide(L)'
;MSDTTTETSPPASNPPLSQPIPKPTQPQQYRAIGLLWGKYTPSAEEINKGILLAPDGTIIDAVVKGKVLGLVKSSIVDLEKEHLWVVYPKTPKEESPIPLHVQIAGIWEPETLHPELEKTDLLYKADEFSIQGEVVFQENQKGLIVVKIQRAALQPDDVPKYFKLKLLGYLPPKAAKNFWEFKVKRVGTDLVIQSAENIASLAPPGRPGGFGRKPFDKNRGGGYRRPPDGASKKPFPKKGPGSNGPSGPTQPPVLKKPQP
;
A
#
# COMPACT_ATOMS: atom_id res chain seq x y z
N MET A 1 -24.66 12.08 -49.08
CA MET A 1 -24.55 10.73 -48.50
C MET A 1 -23.24 10.71 -47.74
N SER A 2 -23.32 10.70 -46.42
CA SER A 2 -22.19 10.93 -45.51
C SER A 2 -21.79 9.60 -44.91
N ASP A 3 -20.67 9.02 -45.37
CA ASP A 3 -20.16 7.78 -44.79
C ASP A 3 -19.37 8.08 -43.51
N THR A 4 -19.95 7.63 -42.41
CA THR A 4 -19.38 7.68 -41.07
C THR A 4 -18.41 6.51 -40.94
N THR A 5 -17.11 6.80 -40.88
CA THR A 5 -16.09 5.79 -40.56
C THR A 5 -16.07 5.59 -39.05
N THR A 6 -16.59 4.45 -38.59
CA THR A 6 -16.52 3.99 -37.20
C THR A 6 -15.11 3.50 -36.90
N GLU A 7 -14.37 4.29 -36.12
CA GLU A 7 -13.05 3.94 -35.60
C GLU A 7 -13.19 2.86 -34.50
N THR A 8 -13.06 1.60 -34.90
CA THR A 8 -13.02 0.46 -33.97
C THR A 8 -11.60 0.31 -33.45
N SER A 9 -11.38 0.73 -32.20
CA SER A 9 -10.13 0.44 -31.47
C SER A 9 -9.95 -1.08 -31.32
N PRO A 10 -8.78 -1.64 -31.67
CA PRO A 10 -8.56 -3.08 -31.53
C PRO A 10 -8.43 -3.46 -30.03
N PRO A 11 -8.92 -4.65 -29.63
CA PRO A 11 -8.76 -5.14 -28.27
C PRO A 11 -7.28 -5.40 -27.98
N ALA A 12 -6.82 -4.95 -26.81
CA ALA A 12 -5.47 -5.18 -26.32
C ALA A 12 -5.17 -6.69 -26.24
N SER A 13 -4.48 -7.22 -27.24
CA SER A 13 -3.91 -8.56 -27.19
C SER A 13 -2.74 -8.53 -26.20
N ASN A 14 -2.87 -9.27 -25.09
CA ASN A 14 -1.73 -9.51 -24.22
C ASN A 14 -0.69 -10.30 -25.02
N PRO A 15 0.54 -9.79 -25.20
CA PRO A 15 1.58 -10.56 -25.86
C PRO A 15 1.88 -11.83 -25.04
N PRO A 16 2.33 -12.93 -25.69
CA PRO A 16 2.81 -14.09 -24.96
C PRO A 16 3.91 -13.63 -23.99
N LEU A 17 3.70 -13.93 -22.71
CA LEU A 17 4.62 -13.51 -21.65
C LEU A 17 5.96 -14.19 -21.90
N SER A 18 6.96 -13.44 -22.36
CA SER A 18 8.35 -13.93 -22.51
C SER A 18 9.11 -13.93 -21.18
N GLN A 19 8.52 -13.35 -20.12
CA GLN A 19 9.09 -13.28 -18.78
C GLN A 19 7.98 -13.46 -17.73
N PRO A 20 8.29 -14.08 -16.57
CA PRO A 20 7.32 -14.38 -15.52
C PRO A 20 6.71 -13.14 -14.87
N ILE A 21 7.44 -12.02 -14.88
CA ILE A 21 7.00 -10.73 -14.37
C ILE A 21 7.23 -9.69 -15.47
N PRO A 22 6.17 -9.08 -16.05
CA PRO A 22 6.34 -8.04 -17.07
C PRO A 22 7.01 -6.79 -16.45
N LYS A 23 7.63 -5.92 -17.25
CA LYS A 23 8.08 -4.63 -16.71
C LYS A 23 6.87 -3.73 -16.36
N PRO A 24 7.01 -2.79 -15.40
CA PRO A 24 5.99 -1.77 -15.17
C PRO A 24 5.69 -1.02 -16.47
N THR A 25 4.43 -0.74 -16.74
CA THR A 25 4.00 -0.08 -17.99
C THR A 25 3.98 1.44 -17.83
N GLN A 26 3.84 1.94 -16.61
CA GLN A 26 3.86 3.37 -16.28
C GLN A 26 4.79 3.65 -15.09
N PRO A 27 5.46 4.82 -15.03
CA PRO A 27 6.38 5.14 -13.94
C PRO A 27 5.74 5.10 -12.54
N GLN A 28 4.51 5.62 -12.39
CA GLN A 28 3.80 5.68 -11.10
C GLN A 28 2.73 4.58 -10.97
N GLN A 29 3.02 3.37 -11.46
CA GLN A 29 2.11 2.25 -11.36
C GLN A 29 2.30 1.53 -10.02
N TYR A 30 1.28 1.54 -9.16
CA TYR A 30 1.35 0.73 -7.94
C TYR A 30 1.49 -0.76 -8.29
N ARG A 31 2.47 -1.40 -7.67
CA ARG A 31 2.84 -2.78 -7.98
C ARG A 31 3.38 -3.48 -6.75
N ALA A 32 2.99 -4.73 -6.55
CA ALA A 32 3.67 -5.62 -5.63
C ALA A 32 3.45 -7.04 -6.14
N ILE A 33 4.42 -7.58 -6.88
CA ILE A 33 4.39 -8.92 -7.47
C ILE A 33 5.75 -9.57 -7.28
N GLY A 34 5.77 -10.86 -7.04
CA GLY A 34 7.02 -11.61 -6.95
C GLY A 34 6.87 -13.03 -7.44
N LEU A 35 7.99 -13.73 -7.40
CA LEU A 35 8.10 -15.15 -7.72
C LEU A 35 8.51 -15.91 -6.48
N LEU A 36 7.85 -17.04 -6.23
CA LEU A 36 8.26 -17.96 -5.18
C LEU A 36 8.31 -19.36 -5.74
N TRP A 37 9.44 -20.03 -5.51
CA TRP A 37 9.53 -21.46 -5.76
C TRP A 37 9.06 -22.20 -4.51
N GLY A 38 8.26 -23.24 -4.67
CA GLY A 38 7.87 -24.06 -3.54
C GLY A 38 6.71 -25.00 -3.82
N LYS A 39 6.41 -25.83 -2.84
CA LYS A 39 5.27 -26.75 -2.86
C LYS A 39 4.09 -26.11 -2.13
N TYR A 40 2.94 -26.04 -2.81
CA TYR A 40 1.71 -25.57 -2.18
C TYR A 40 0.99 -26.74 -1.49
N THR A 41 0.68 -26.58 -0.21
CA THR A 41 -0.10 -27.55 0.57
C THR A 41 -1.39 -26.89 1.04
N PRO A 42 -2.56 -27.32 0.53
CA PRO A 42 -3.84 -26.77 0.96
C PRO A 42 -4.10 -27.11 2.44
N SER A 43 -4.89 -26.25 3.08
CA SER A 43 -5.42 -26.50 4.41
C SER A 43 -6.49 -27.61 4.38
N ALA A 44 -6.76 -28.23 5.53
CA ALA A 44 -7.77 -29.27 5.64
C ALA A 44 -9.21 -28.75 5.40
N GLU A 45 -9.45 -27.47 5.62
CA GLU A 45 -10.79 -26.85 5.54
C GLU A 45 -11.08 -26.22 4.19
N GLU A 46 -10.07 -25.56 3.60
CA GLU A 46 -10.21 -24.75 2.38
C GLU A 46 -9.06 -25.02 1.42
N ILE A 47 -9.33 -25.59 0.24
CA ILE A 47 -8.31 -25.85 -0.78
C ILE A 47 -7.67 -24.56 -1.36
N ASN A 48 -8.33 -23.42 -1.19
CA ASN A 48 -7.84 -22.10 -1.61
C ASN A 48 -6.96 -21.41 -0.55
N LYS A 49 -6.84 -21.97 0.65
CA LYS A 49 -5.98 -21.47 1.73
C LYS A 49 -5.02 -22.56 2.12
N GLY A 50 -3.79 -22.22 2.47
CA GLY A 50 -2.80 -23.21 2.85
C GLY A 50 -1.44 -22.57 3.01
N ILE A 51 -0.41 -23.38 2.88
CA ILE A 51 0.97 -22.92 3.00
C ILE A 51 1.73 -23.16 1.70
N LEU A 52 2.74 -22.34 1.47
CA LEU A 52 3.78 -22.59 0.50
C LEU A 52 5.07 -22.93 1.26
N LEU A 53 5.59 -24.14 1.02
CA LEU A 53 6.87 -24.57 1.56
C LEU A 53 7.97 -24.24 0.53
N ALA A 54 8.85 -23.30 0.89
CA ALA A 54 9.98 -22.91 0.07
C ALA A 54 11.17 -23.90 0.23
N PRO A 55 12.10 -23.98 -0.73
CA PRO A 55 13.26 -24.89 -0.67
C PRO A 55 14.20 -24.66 0.52
N ASP A 56 14.22 -23.44 1.07
CA ASP A 56 14.98 -23.10 2.28
C ASP A 56 14.29 -23.56 3.58
N GLY A 57 13.17 -24.29 3.48
CA GLY A 57 12.36 -24.77 4.59
C GLY A 57 11.39 -23.72 5.16
N THR A 58 11.33 -22.52 4.58
CA THR A 58 10.43 -21.47 5.05
C THR A 58 8.99 -21.82 4.73
N ILE A 59 8.13 -21.71 5.74
CA ILE A 59 6.68 -21.80 5.60
C ILE A 59 6.11 -20.41 5.37
N ILE A 60 5.33 -20.25 4.30
CA ILE A 60 4.72 -18.99 3.90
C ILE A 60 3.20 -19.18 3.84
N ASP A 61 2.42 -18.29 4.44
CA ASP A 61 0.95 -18.38 4.36
C ASP A 61 0.49 -17.99 2.94
N ALA A 62 -0.39 -18.81 2.35
CA ALA A 62 -0.72 -18.71 0.94
C ALA A 62 -2.22 -18.84 0.67
N VAL A 63 -2.74 -17.90 -0.13
CA VAL A 63 -4.13 -17.92 -0.62
C VAL A 63 -4.16 -17.98 -2.14
N VAL A 64 -4.84 -18.97 -2.70
CA VAL A 64 -4.98 -19.18 -4.14
C VAL A 64 -6.12 -18.32 -4.71
N LYS A 65 -5.85 -17.52 -5.75
CA LYS A 65 -6.89 -16.78 -6.48
C LYS A 65 -7.77 -17.69 -7.34
N GLY A 66 -9.02 -17.29 -7.53
CA GLY A 66 -10.04 -18.10 -8.24
C GLY A 66 -9.64 -18.63 -9.61
N LYS A 67 -8.87 -17.87 -10.43
CA LYS A 67 -8.38 -18.36 -11.74
C LYS A 67 -7.43 -19.55 -11.59
N VAL A 68 -6.54 -19.51 -10.60
CA VAL A 68 -5.57 -20.58 -10.32
C VAL A 68 -6.23 -21.72 -9.56
N LEU A 69 -7.26 -21.43 -8.77
CA LEU A 69 -8.02 -22.42 -8.01
C LEU A 69 -8.61 -23.51 -8.91
N GLY A 70 -9.03 -23.14 -10.13
CA GLY A 70 -9.48 -24.11 -11.14
C GLY A 70 -8.39 -25.13 -11.47
N LEU A 71 -7.15 -24.68 -11.68
CA LEU A 71 -5.99 -25.51 -12.01
C LEU A 71 -5.60 -26.45 -10.87
N VAL A 72 -5.61 -25.90 -9.64
CA VAL A 72 -5.34 -26.64 -8.39
C VAL A 72 -6.39 -27.74 -8.20
N LYS A 73 -7.67 -27.45 -8.47
CA LYS A 73 -8.77 -28.41 -8.35
C LYS A 73 -8.79 -29.46 -9.46
N SER A 74 -8.46 -29.08 -10.68
CA SER A 74 -8.54 -29.96 -11.85
C SER A 74 -7.35 -30.92 -11.97
N SER A 75 -6.41 -30.90 -11.01
CA SER A 75 -5.18 -31.73 -11.01
C SER A 75 -4.34 -31.59 -12.29
N ILE A 76 -4.51 -30.48 -13.02
CA ILE A 76 -3.65 -30.12 -14.16
C ILE A 76 -2.25 -29.80 -13.65
N VAL A 77 -2.19 -29.25 -12.43
CA VAL A 77 -0.97 -28.95 -11.71
C VAL A 77 -0.79 -30.02 -10.65
N ASP A 78 0.36 -30.68 -10.68
CA ASP A 78 0.73 -31.68 -9.68
C ASP A 78 1.23 -31.00 -8.40
N LEU A 79 0.35 -30.82 -7.42
CA LEU A 79 0.68 -30.17 -6.14
C LEU A 79 1.70 -30.95 -5.29
N GLU A 80 2.02 -32.21 -5.65
CA GLU A 80 3.08 -32.94 -4.95
C GLU A 80 4.47 -32.42 -5.30
N LYS A 81 4.60 -31.73 -6.44
CA LYS A 81 5.83 -31.11 -6.93
C LYS A 81 5.96 -29.66 -6.51
N GLU A 82 7.20 -29.19 -6.53
CA GLU A 82 7.49 -27.77 -6.40
C GLU A 82 7.23 -27.07 -7.73
N HIS A 83 6.69 -25.86 -7.66
CA HIS A 83 6.41 -25.02 -8.82
C HIS A 83 6.95 -23.62 -8.60
N LEU A 84 7.12 -22.87 -9.69
CA LEU A 84 7.37 -21.43 -9.63
C LEU A 84 6.03 -20.69 -9.65
N TRP A 85 5.68 -20.09 -8.53
CA TRP A 85 4.42 -19.39 -8.33
C TRP A 85 4.59 -17.89 -8.58
N VAL A 86 3.65 -17.32 -9.34
CA VAL A 86 3.50 -15.86 -9.41
C VAL A 86 2.62 -15.43 -8.25
N VAL A 87 3.14 -14.56 -7.39
CA VAL A 87 2.50 -14.20 -6.12
C VAL A 87 2.38 -12.70 -5.92
N TYR A 88 1.41 -12.29 -5.10
CA TYR A 88 1.31 -10.94 -4.56
C TYR A 88 1.55 -10.97 -3.05
N PRO A 89 2.59 -10.31 -2.51
CA PRO A 89 2.78 -10.22 -1.07
C PRO A 89 1.64 -9.41 -0.45
N LYS A 90 1.23 -9.80 0.74
CA LYS A 90 0.14 -9.18 1.50
C LYS A 90 0.58 -8.89 2.93
N THR A 91 -0.10 -7.93 3.54
CA THR A 91 0.01 -7.72 4.98
C THR A 91 -0.59 -8.94 5.69
N PRO A 92 0.09 -9.48 6.72
CA PRO A 92 -0.49 -10.48 7.60
C PRO A 92 -1.85 -10.08 8.12
N LYS A 93 -2.75 -11.05 8.23
CA LYS A 93 -3.93 -10.89 9.09
C LYS A 93 -3.48 -11.08 10.54
N GLU A 94 -4.11 -10.37 11.47
CA GLU A 94 -3.77 -10.44 12.90
C GLU A 94 -3.89 -11.86 13.48
N GLU A 95 -4.65 -12.74 12.83
CA GLU A 95 -4.92 -14.12 13.24
C GLU A 95 -3.83 -15.12 12.81
N SER A 96 -2.94 -14.75 11.89
CA SER A 96 -1.96 -15.70 11.34
C SER A 96 -0.62 -15.61 12.06
N PRO A 97 -0.05 -16.74 12.54
CA PRO A 97 1.25 -16.76 13.19
C PRO A 97 2.43 -16.63 12.21
N ILE A 98 2.20 -16.77 10.90
CA ILE A 98 3.25 -16.77 9.89
C ILE A 98 3.52 -15.33 9.40
N PRO A 99 4.74 -14.78 9.49
CA PRO A 99 4.98 -13.38 9.14
C PRO A 99 4.79 -13.02 7.66
N LEU A 100 5.07 -13.93 6.73
CA LEU A 100 4.93 -13.67 5.30
C LEU A 100 3.64 -14.29 4.76
N HIS A 101 2.83 -13.44 4.13
CA HIS A 101 1.59 -13.85 3.49
C HIS A 101 1.63 -13.52 2.01
N VAL A 102 1.20 -14.45 1.18
CA VAL A 102 1.16 -14.28 -0.26
C VAL A 102 -0.17 -14.72 -0.85
N GLN A 103 -0.52 -14.10 -1.96
CA GLN A 103 -1.67 -14.48 -2.75
C GLN A 103 -1.21 -15.01 -4.11
N ILE A 104 -1.43 -16.30 -4.35
CA ILE A 104 -1.04 -16.98 -5.59
C ILE A 104 -1.94 -16.50 -6.72
N ALA A 105 -1.33 -15.96 -7.76
CA ALA A 105 -1.97 -15.31 -8.89
C ALA A 105 -1.82 -16.10 -10.20
N GLY A 106 -0.78 -16.91 -10.31
CA GLY A 106 -0.49 -17.74 -11.46
C GLY A 106 0.58 -18.78 -11.15
N ILE A 107 0.80 -19.65 -12.11
CA ILE A 107 1.84 -20.68 -12.10
C ILE A 107 2.69 -20.41 -13.32
N TRP A 108 4.00 -20.39 -13.11
CA TRP A 108 4.97 -20.34 -14.17
C TRP A 108 5.64 -21.70 -14.26
N GLU A 109 5.42 -22.42 -15.34
CA GLU A 109 6.07 -23.71 -15.58
C GLU A 109 7.15 -23.52 -16.65
N PRO A 110 8.39 -23.22 -16.24
CA PRO A 110 9.47 -22.99 -17.19
C PRO A 110 9.88 -24.29 -17.90
N GLU A 111 9.69 -25.47 -17.30
CA GLU A 111 10.03 -26.75 -17.95
C GLU A 111 9.19 -27.02 -19.22
N THR A 112 7.94 -26.52 -19.27
CA THR A 112 7.06 -26.66 -20.43
C THR A 112 7.11 -25.45 -21.37
N LEU A 113 7.47 -24.26 -20.86
CA LEU A 113 7.46 -23.00 -21.62
C LEU A 113 8.86 -22.55 -22.12
N HIS A 114 9.94 -22.94 -21.44
CA HIS A 114 11.31 -22.49 -21.64
C HIS A 114 12.34 -23.56 -21.22
N PRO A 115 12.45 -24.67 -21.97
CA PRO A 115 13.34 -25.79 -21.65
C PRO A 115 14.83 -25.41 -21.62
N GLU A 116 15.20 -24.24 -22.16
CA GLU A 116 16.55 -23.68 -22.08
C GLU A 116 16.93 -23.08 -20.71
N LEU A 117 15.97 -22.88 -19.80
CA LEU A 117 16.24 -22.30 -18.47
C LEU A 117 16.60 -23.40 -17.47
N GLU A 118 17.86 -23.42 -17.04
CA GLU A 118 18.33 -24.29 -15.97
C GLU A 118 17.58 -24.02 -14.66
N LYS A 119 17.21 -25.09 -13.94
CA LYS A 119 16.47 -25.00 -12.66
C LYS A 119 17.17 -24.11 -11.64
N THR A 120 18.50 -24.08 -11.65
CA THR A 120 19.33 -23.23 -10.78
C THR A 120 19.12 -21.73 -11.06
N ASP A 121 18.98 -21.34 -12.32
CA ASP A 121 18.76 -19.93 -12.69
C ASP A 121 17.36 -19.46 -12.29
N LEU A 122 16.39 -20.36 -12.42
CA LEU A 122 15.01 -20.13 -12.01
C LEU A 122 14.90 -20.03 -10.48
N LEU A 123 15.65 -20.85 -9.75
CA LEU A 123 15.71 -20.78 -8.30
C LEU A 123 16.39 -19.49 -7.81
N TYR A 124 17.38 -18.98 -8.54
CA TYR A 124 17.99 -17.69 -8.19
C TYR A 124 17.02 -16.51 -8.36
N LYS A 125 16.18 -16.56 -9.41
CA LYS A 125 15.11 -15.59 -9.68
C LYS A 125 13.88 -15.79 -8.80
N ALA A 126 13.66 -17.01 -8.33
CA ALA A 126 12.72 -17.26 -7.26
C ALA A 126 13.17 -16.44 -6.05
N ASP A 127 12.19 -15.93 -5.28
CA ASP A 127 12.38 -14.97 -4.19
C ASP A 127 12.54 -13.51 -4.61
N GLU A 128 12.55 -13.18 -5.91
CA GLU A 128 12.53 -11.79 -6.36
C GLU A 128 11.11 -11.19 -6.40
N PHE A 129 11.00 -9.95 -5.92
CA PHE A 129 9.79 -9.15 -5.89
C PHE A 129 10.04 -7.78 -6.53
N SER A 130 9.13 -7.39 -7.41
CA SER A 130 9.04 -6.04 -7.98
C SER A 130 7.93 -5.28 -7.27
N ILE A 131 8.32 -4.24 -6.54
CA ILE A 131 7.41 -3.44 -5.71
C ILE A 131 7.54 -1.97 -6.12
N GLN A 132 6.42 -1.32 -6.40
CA GLN A 132 6.33 0.11 -6.65
C GLN A 132 5.21 0.71 -5.80
N GLY A 133 5.54 1.74 -5.04
CA GLY A 133 4.57 2.37 -4.14
C GLY A 133 5.09 3.57 -3.37
N GLU A 134 4.22 4.11 -2.53
CA GLU A 134 4.52 5.27 -1.70
C GLU A 134 5.19 4.83 -0.39
N VAL A 135 6.38 5.36 -0.09
CA VAL A 135 7.00 5.15 1.23
C VAL A 135 6.26 6.03 2.24
N VAL A 136 5.58 5.40 3.20
CA VAL A 136 4.80 6.10 4.23
C VAL A 136 5.51 6.18 5.57
N PHE A 137 6.49 5.31 5.80
CA PHE A 137 7.27 5.27 7.03
C PHE A 137 8.65 4.67 6.78
N GLN A 138 9.63 5.17 7.52
CA GLN A 138 11.02 4.73 7.51
C GLN A 138 11.58 4.85 8.93
N GLU A 139 12.12 3.76 9.45
CA GLU A 139 12.86 3.71 10.72
C GLU A 139 14.33 3.43 10.44
N ASN A 140 15.15 4.48 10.51
CA ASN A 140 16.56 4.42 10.13
C ASN A 140 17.42 3.51 11.01
N GLN A 141 17.04 3.27 12.26
CA GLN A 141 17.85 2.45 13.18
C GLN A 141 17.68 0.95 12.95
N LYS A 142 16.49 0.53 12.54
CA LYS A 142 16.17 -0.90 12.31
C LYS A 142 16.13 -1.27 10.83
N GLY A 143 16.27 -0.29 9.94
CA GLY A 143 16.10 -0.49 8.51
C GLY A 143 14.69 -0.96 8.16
N LEU A 144 13.65 -0.46 8.83
CA LEU A 144 12.28 -0.82 8.51
C LEU A 144 11.65 0.24 7.60
N ILE A 145 11.22 -0.19 6.42
CA ILE A 145 10.50 0.65 5.45
C ILE A 145 9.08 0.12 5.32
N VAL A 146 8.10 1.03 5.37
CA VAL A 146 6.70 0.69 5.08
C VAL A 146 6.27 1.35 3.80
N VAL A 147 5.88 0.52 2.83
CA VAL A 147 5.42 0.95 1.51
C VAL A 147 3.92 0.73 1.41
N LYS A 148 3.19 1.78 1.06
CA LYS A 148 1.76 1.73 0.76
C LYS A 148 1.59 1.35 -0.70
N ILE A 149 0.83 0.29 -0.92
CA ILE A 149 0.46 -0.21 -2.25
C ILE A 149 -1.04 -0.02 -2.44
N GLN A 150 -1.42 0.68 -3.49
CA GLN A 150 -2.81 0.97 -3.82
C GLN A 150 -3.26 0.12 -5.02
N ARG A 151 -4.47 -0.42 -4.94
CA ARG A 151 -5.11 -1.06 -6.09
C ARG A 151 -5.68 0.05 -6.98
N ALA A 152 -5.48 -0.06 -8.29
CA ALA A 152 -6.18 0.78 -9.25
C ALA A 152 -7.70 0.61 -9.09
N ALA A 153 -8.43 1.71 -9.04
CA ALA A 153 -9.89 1.71 -9.02
C ALA A 153 -10.39 1.06 -10.31
N LEU A 154 -11.23 0.04 -10.19
CA LEU A 154 -11.82 -0.63 -11.37
C LEU A 154 -13.01 0.14 -11.93
N GLN A 155 -13.64 0.98 -11.11
CA GLN A 155 -14.79 1.80 -11.44
C GLN A 155 -14.59 3.22 -10.90
N PRO A 156 -15.21 4.26 -11.50
CA PRO A 156 -15.04 5.65 -11.08
C PRO A 156 -15.38 5.90 -9.60
N ASP A 157 -16.39 5.18 -9.09
CA ASP A 157 -16.86 5.30 -7.70
C ASP A 157 -16.18 4.32 -6.72
N ASP A 158 -15.21 3.54 -7.18
CA ASP A 158 -14.54 2.55 -6.32
C ASP A 158 -13.59 3.26 -5.35
N VAL A 159 -13.87 3.13 -4.06
CA VAL A 159 -13.00 3.66 -3.00
C VAL A 159 -11.63 2.97 -3.11
N PRO A 160 -10.54 3.73 -3.30
CA PRO A 160 -9.25 3.09 -3.52
C PRO A 160 -8.79 2.28 -2.32
N LYS A 161 -8.69 0.97 -2.50
CA LYS A 161 -8.17 0.05 -1.48
C LYS A 161 -6.66 0.05 -1.53
N TYR A 162 -6.05 0.21 -0.36
CA TYR A 162 -4.60 0.10 -0.20
C TYR A 162 -4.25 -0.89 0.90
N PHE A 163 -3.00 -1.34 0.89
CA PHE A 163 -2.40 -2.11 1.97
C PHE A 163 -0.96 -1.64 2.18
N LYS A 164 -0.36 -2.06 3.29
CA LYS A 164 1.01 -1.67 3.66
C LYS A 164 1.91 -2.89 3.70
N LEU A 165 3.04 -2.82 3.00
CA LEU A 165 4.09 -3.83 3.05
C LEU A 165 5.24 -3.35 3.92
N LYS A 166 5.77 -4.25 4.75
CA LYS A 166 6.99 -4.04 5.52
C LYS A 166 8.15 -4.60 4.71
N LEU A 167 9.17 -3.79 4.50
CA LEU A 167 10.42 -4.15 3.83
C LEU A 167 11.59 -3.85 4.77
N LEU A 168 12.61 -4.69 4.74
CA LEU A 168 13.87 -4.49 5.45
C LEU A 168 14.92 -3.90 4.53
N GLY A 169 15.62 -2.87 4.99
CA GLY A 169 16.65 -2.16 4.25
C GLY A 169 16.69 -0.67 4.59
N TYR A 170 17.61 0.05 3.95
CA TYR A 170 17.85 1.45 4.23
C TYR A 170 17.58 2.29 2.99
N LEU A 171 16.92 3.43 3.18
CA LEU A 171 16.71 4.43 2.15
C LEU A 171 17.44 5.72 2.52
N PRO A 172 17.74 6.59 1.54
CA PRO A 172 18.20 7.94 1.82
C PRO A 172 17.27 8.69 2.79
N PRO A 173 17.78 9.67 3.55
CA PRO A 173 16.93 10.52 4.38
C PRO A 173 15.82 11.19 3.56
N LYS A 174 14.66 11.43 4.18
CA LYS A 174 13.47 12.02 3.53
C LYS A 174 12.87 11.17 2.39
N ALA A 175 12.99 9.84 2.46
CA ALA A 175 12.33 8.96 1.49
C ALA A 175 10.81 8.91 1.62
N ALA A 176 10.27 9.21 2.81
CA ALA A 176 8.83 9.23 3.05
C ALA A 176 8.11 10.29 2.19
N LYS A 177 6.86 9.98 1.80
CA LYS A 177 6.03 10.78 0.87
C LYS A 177 6.59 10.87 -0.54
N ASN A 178 7.48 9.97 -0.92
CA ASN A 178 7.90 9.79 -2.31
C ASN A 178 7.43 8.44 -2.82
N PHE A 179 7.28 8.34 -4.14
CA PHE A 179 7.01 7.11 -4.85
C PHE A 179 8.33 6.46 -5.25
N TRP A 180 8.47 5.18 -4.92
CA TRP A 180 9.71 4.43 -5.11
C TRP A 180 9.44 3.14 -5.85
N GLU A 181 10.44 2.74 -6.63
CA GLU A 181 10.57 1.39 -7.15
C GLU A 181 11.58 0.62 -6.31
N PHE A 182 11.25 -0.62 -5.99
CA PHE A 182 12.07 -1.53 -5.23
C PHE A 182 12.24 -2.85 -5.98
N LYS A 183 13.49 -3.30 -6.05
CA LYS A 183 13.78 -4.72 -6.24
C LYS A 183 14.03 -5.30 -4.86
N VAL A 184 13.26 -6.32 -4.53
CA VAL A 184 13.23 -6.92 -3.20
C VAL A 184 13.50 -8.41 -3.35
N LYS A 185 14.25 -8.99 -2.41
CA LYS A 185 14.48 -10.43 -2.33
C LYS A 185 13.95 -10.96 -1.01
N ARG A 186 13.27 -12.09 -1.02
CA ARG A 186 12.85 -12.78 0.20
C ARG A 186 14.07 -13.43 0.87
N VAL A 187 14.16 -13.30 2.18
CA VAL A 187 15.11 -14.04 3.04
C VAL A 187 14.30 -14.58 4.22
N GLY A 188 14.10 -15.90 4.28
CA GLY A 188 13.15 -16.48 5.23
C GLY A 188 11.75 -15.90 5.01
N THR A 189 11.15 -15.30 6.05
CA THR A 189 9.86 -14.63 5.94
C THR A 189 9.98 -13.13 5.63
N ASP A 190 11.18 -12.59 5.58
CA ASP A 190 11.41 -11.16 5.43
C ASP A 190 11.59 -10.76 3.97
N LEU A 191 11.13 -9.54 3.65
CA LEU A 191 11.27 -8.94 2.33
C LEU A 191 12.38 -7.88 2.39
N VAL A 192 13.54 -8.19 1.81
CA VAL A 192 14.76 -7.38 1.92
C VAL A 192 15.00 -6.58 0.64
N ILE A 193 15.19 -5.26 0.76
CA ILE A 193 15.48 -4.35 -0.34
C ILE A 193 16.87 -4.66 -0.91
N GLN A 194 16.94 -4.96 -2.20
CA GLN A 194 18.19 -5.13 -2.96
C GLN A 194 18.58 -3.83 -3.68
N SER A 195 17.60 -3.16 -4.28
CA SER A 195 17.79 -1.83 -4.86
C SER A 195 16.52 -1.00 -4.71
N ALA A 196 16.69 0.31 -4.60
CA ALA A 196 15.57 1.25 -4.54
C ALA A 196 15.86 2.49 -5.39
N GLU A 197 14.87 2.90 -6.18
CA GLU A 197 14.93 4.07 -7.05
C GLU A 197 13.78 5.03 -6.72
N ASN A 198 14.10 6.31 -6.56
CA ASN A 198 13.09 7.34 -6.33
C ASN A 198 12.49 7.77 -7.67
N ILE A 199 11.21 7.51 -7.87
CA ILE A 199 10.52 7.82 -9.14
C ILE A 199 9.93 9.23 -9.10
N ALA A 200 9.31 9.61 -7.98
CA ALA A 200 8.61 10.89 -7.88
C ALA A 200 8.45 11.36 -6.43
N SER A 201 8.41 12.67 -6.23
CA SER A 201 7.94 13.27 -4.98
C SER A 201 6.41 13.37 -5.00
N LEU A 202 5.75 12.87 -3.95
CA LEU A 202 4.30 13.02 -3.73
C LEU A 202 4.01 14.11 -2.68
N ALA A 203 5.01 14.90 -2.31
CA ALA A 203 4.75 16.09 -1.51
C ALA A 203 3.78 17.00 -2.27
N PRO A 204 2.74 17.55 -1.62
CA PRO A 204 1.87 18.52 -2.26
C PRO A 204 2.73 19.61 -2.89
N PRO A 205 2.47 20.03 -4.14
CA PRO A 205 3.20 21.16 -4.72
C PRO A 205 3.09 22.30 -3.73
N GLY A 206 4.23 22.76 -3.22
CA GLY A 206 4.27 23.92 -2.35
C GLY A 206 3.50 25.02 -3.05
N ARG A 207 2.47 25.57 -2.39
CA ARG A 207 1.60 26.58 -3.00
C ARG A 207 2.46 27.60 -3.75
N PRO A 208 2.32 27.72 -5.09
CA PRO A 208 3.01 28.77 -5.82
C PRO A 208 2.53 30.11 -5.29
N GLY A 209 3.44 30.95 -4.81
CA GLY A 209 3.14 32.35 -4.53
C GLY A 209 2.31 32.62 -3.27
N GLY A 210 2.88 32.36 -2.10
CA GLY A 210 2.55 33.11 -0.89
C GLY A 210 3.16 34.52 -0.89
N PHE A 211 3.04 35.28 -1.99
CA PHE A 211 3.29 36.72 -1.96
C PHE A 211 2.11 37.37 -1.24
N GLY A 212 2.24 37.62 0.07
CA GLY A 212 1.24 38.39 0.79
C GLY A 212 1.08 38.16 2.29
N ARG A 213 2.08 37.68 3.03
CA ARG A 213 2.18 38.14 4.43
C ARG A 213 2.75 39.55 4.38
N LYS A 214 1.87 40.56 4.29
CA LYS A 214 2.26 41.94 4.57
C LYS A 214 3.00 41.95 5.91
N PRO A 215 4.20 42.58 6.00
CA PRO A 215 4.82 42.81 7.28
C PRO A 215 3.81 43.55 8.15
N PHE A 216 3.58 43.06 9.36
CA PHE A 216 2.86 43.83 10.36
C PHE A 216 3.73 45.04 10.68
N ASP A 217 3.41 46.17 10.04
CA ASP A 217 4.12 47.42 10.22
C ASP A 217 3.82 47.97 11.62
N LYS A 218 4.75 47.73 12.53
CA LYS A 218 4.67 48.13 13.94
C LYS A 218 4.83 49.64 14.15
N ASN A 219 4.93 50.42 13.06
CA ASN A 219 5.26 51.84 13.11
C ASN A 219 4.11 52.80 12.72
N ARG A 220 2.87 52.34 12.62
CA ARG A 220 1.71 53.26 12.54
C ARG A 220 1.32 53.77 13.94
N GLY A 221 2.20 54.58 14.50
CA GLY A 221 1.93 55.41 15.66
C GLY A 221 1.07 56.62 15.29
N GLY A 222 0.14 56.96 16.18
CA GLY A 222 -0.27 58.34 16.47
C GLY A 222 -1.15 59.03 15.44
N GLY A 223 -2.46 59.04 15.66
CA GLY A 223 -3.38 59.92 14.96
C GLY A 223 -4.66 60.16 15.76
N TYR A 224 -4.58 61.07 16.74
CA TYR A 224 -5.74 61.67 17.39
C TYR A 224 -6.75 62.14 16.33
N ARG A 225 -7.98 61.61 16.34
CA ARG A 225 -9.15 62.30 15.79
C ARG A 225 -10.21 62.37 16.88
N ARG A 226 -10.42 63.61 17.35
CA ARG A 226 -11.53 64.04 18.23
C ARG A 226 -12.88 63.66 17.61
N PRO A 227 -13.91 63.39 18.44
CA PRO A 227 -15.28 63.19 17.98
C PRO A 227 -15.98 64.55 17.78
N PRO A 228 -16.92 64.68 16.82
CA PRO A 228 -17.97 65.69 16.88
C PRO A 228 -19.29 65.09 17.35
N ASP A 229 -19.95 65.87 18.21
CA ASP A 229 -21.20 65.65 18.91
C ASP A 229 -22.41 65.32 18.01
N GLY A 230 -23.36 64.54 18.54
CA GLY A 230 -24.69 64.40 17.94
C GLY A 230 -25.50 63.22 18.48
N ALA A 231 -26.38 63.49 19.45
CA ALA A 231 -27.38 62.63 20.08
C ALA A 231 -27.97 61.49 19.19
N SER A 232 -28.25 60.28 19.71
CA SER A 232 -29.47 60.01 20.49
C SER A 232 -29.57 58.55 20.96
N LYS A 233 -29.90 58.39 22.26
CA LYS A 233 -30.76 57.35 22.88
C LYS A 233 -30.24 55.90 23.07
N LYS A 234 -29.76 55.67 24.31
CA LYS A 234 -30.05 54.59 25.32
C LYS A 234 -31.05 53.46 24.94
N PRO A 235 -31.10 52.29 25.64
CA PRO A 235 -30.47 51.97 26.94
C PRO A 235 -29.80 50.57 27.07
N PHE A 236 -28.81 50.47 27.95
CA PHE A 236 -28.58 49.27 28.76
C PHE A 236 -29.50 49.32 29.99
N PRO A 237 -29.76 48.18 30.64
CA PRO A 237 -29.39 48.14 32.04
C PRO A 237 -28.56 46.90 32.41
N LYS A 238 -27.48 47.20 33.11
CA LYS A 238 -26.60 46.31 33.86
C LYS A 238 -27.36 45.61 34.99
N LYS A 239 -26.93 44.39 35.33
CA LYS A 239 -26.90 43.91 36.72
C LYS A 239 -25.75 42.91 36.90
N GLY A 240 -24.75 43.28 37.69
CA GLY A 240 -24.09 42.34 38.60
C GLY A 240 -24.59 42.65 40.02
N PRO A 241 -23.97 42.14 41.11
CA PRO A 241 -23.02 41.04 41.23
C PRO A 241 -23.48 39.99 42.29
N GLY A 242 -22.72 38.90 42.50
CA GLY A 242 -22.67 38.22 43.81
C GLY A 242 -22.89 36.70 43.85
N SER A 243 -21.78 35.99 44.04
CA SER A 243 -21.54 34.89 45.02
C SER A 243 -22.38 33.60 45.01
N ASN A 244 -21.67 32.49 44.72
CA ASN A 244 -21.49 31.26 45.53
C ASN A 244 -21.59 29.97 44.70
N GLY A 245 -20.49 29.20 44.67
CA GLY A 245 -20.38 27.88 44.01
C GLY A 245 -21.01 26.73 44.83
N PRO A 246 -20.53 25.48 44.77
CA PRO A 246 -19.64 24.80 43.80
C PRO A 246 -20.26 23.46 43.29
N SER A 247 -19.42 22.55 42.75
CA SER A 247 -19.66 21.15 42.31
C SER A 247 -20.09 20.96 40.85
N GLY A 248 -19.53 20.08 40.02
CA GLY A 248 -18.52 19.01 40.12
C GLY A 248 -18.45 18.31 38.74
N PRO A 249 -17.37 17.59 38.40
CA PRO A 249 -17.13 17.10 37.03
C PRO A 249 -17.81 15.75 36.74
N THR A 250 -18.56 15.65 35.64
CA THR A 250 -19.15 14.39 35.17
C THR A 250 -18.13 13.61 34.32
N GLN A 251 -17.65 12.49 34.86
CA GLN A 251 -16.91 11.46 34.12
C GLN A 251 -17.87 10.60 33.27
N PRO A 252 -17.40 10.00 32.16
CA PRO A 252 -18.17 9.05 31.36
C PRO A 252 -18.28 7.65 32.01
N PRO A 253 -19.33 6.88 31.69
CA PRO A 253 -19.68 5.64 32.40
C PRO A 253 -18.79 4.44 32.05
N VAL A 254 -18.43 3.68 33.09
CA VAL A 254 -17.69 2.40 33.03
C VAL A 254 -18.68 1.23 32.91
N LEU A 255 -18.47 0.37 31.91
CA LEU A 255 -19.15 -0.91 31.72
C LEU A 255 -18.58 -1.97 32.69
N LYS A 256 -19.43 -2.55 33.54
CA LYS A 256 -19.08 -3.69 34.41
C LYS A 256 -19.34 -5.02 33.69
N LYS A 257 -18.36 -5.93 33.76
CA LYS A 257 -18.51 -7.37 33.48
C LYS A 257 -19.34 -8.04 34.58
N PRO A 258 -20.13 -9.09 34.28
CA PRO A 258 -20.61 -10.02 35.29
C PRO A 258 -19.68 -11.24 35.46
N GLN A 259 -19.47 -11.64 36.71
CA GLN A 259 -19.04 -12.96 37.20
C GLN A 259 -19.77 -13.17 38.54
N PRO A 260 -19.89 -14.40 39.05
CA PRO A 260 -19.57 -15.71 38.47
C PRO A 260 -20.79 -16.48 37.95
#